data_AF-A0A957MCC5-F1
#
_entry.id   AF-A0A957MCC5-F1
#
_cell.length_a   1.000
_cell.length_b   1.000
_cell.length_c   1.000
_cell.angle_alpha   90.00
_cell.angle_beta   90.00
_cell.angle_gamma   90.00
#
_symmetry.space_group_name_H-M   'P 1'
#
loop_
_entity.id
_entity.type
_entity.pdbx_description
1 polymer ?
#
loop_
_entity_poly.entity_id
_entity_poly.type
_entity_poly.pdbx_seq_one_letter_code
_entity_poly.pdbx_strand_id
1 'polypeptide(L)' 'GTRVEFDYVNEILVDRHPFVVRTSGGAEYLTRSIVVSTGARPRYLEIPGEKEFTGKGVSYCATC' A
#
# COMPACT_ATOMS: atom_id res chain seq x y z
N GLY A 1 -21.01 -9.29 7.42
CA GLY A 1 -20.15 -9.50 6.24
C GLY A 1 -19.22 -8.32 6.08
N THR A 2 -18.17 -8.45 5.27
CA THR A 2 -17.18 -7.37 5.02
C THR A 2 -17.36 -6.84 3.61
N ARG A 3 -17.27 -5.52 3.41
CA ARG A 3 -17.22 -4.88 2.10
C ARG A 3 -15.76 -4.71 1.68
N VAL A 4 -15.43 -5.16 0.48
CA VAL A 4 -14.08 -5.02 -0.11
C VAL A 4 -14.19 -4.16 -1.36
N GLU A 5 -13.33 -3.16 -1.47
CA GLU A 5 -13.27 -2.26 -2.61
C GLU A 5 -11.85 -2.21 -3.16
N PHE A 6 -11.71 -2.34 -4.47
CA PHE A 6 -10.44 -2.28 -5.16
C PHE A 6 -10.17 -0.84 -5.62
N ASP A 7 -9.62 -0.03 -4.71
CA ASP A 7 -9.23 1.35 -4.98
C ASP A 7 -8.00 1.72 -4.13
N TYR A 8 -7.26 2.74 -4.57
CA TYR A 8 -6.11 3.27 -3.84
C TYR A 8 -6.52 4.43 -2.94
N VAL A 9 -6.25 4.31 -1.65
CA VAL A 9 -6.35 5.41 -0.69
C VAL A 9 -5.16 6.35 -0.91
N ASN A 10 -5.45 7.63 -1.18
CA ASN A 10 -4.42 8.65 -1.41
C ASN A 10 -4.27 9.63 -0.24
N GLU A 11 -5.34 9.89 0.50
CA GLU A 11 -5.34 10.88 1.58
C GLU A 11 -6.22 10.41 2.75
N ILE A 12 -5.74 10.69 3.97
CA ILE A 12 -6.48 10.48 5.22
C ILE A 12 -6.40 11.77 6.04
N LEU A 13 -7.56 12.33 6.37
CA LEU A 13 -7.69 13.55 7.17
C LEU A 13 -7.89 13.16 8.64
N VAL A 14 -6.80 13.22 9.42
CA VAL A 14 -6.74 12.79 10.82
C VAL A 14 -7.06 13.89 11.84
N ASP A 15 -7.15 15.14 11.37
CA ASP A 15 -7.51 16.33 12.14
C ASP A 15 -9.03 16.47 12.36
N ARG A 16 -9.83 15.64 11.66
CA ARG A 16 -11.30 15.65 11.70
C ARG A 16 -11.82 14.32 12.25
N HIS A 17 -12.94 14.37 12.98
CA HIS A 17 -13.65 13.18 13.44
C HIS A 17 -15.15 13.26 13.08
N PRO A 18 -15.74 12.23 12.43
CA PRO A 18 -15.11 11.00 11.95
C PRO A 18 -14.00 11.26 10.92
N PHE A 19 -13.00 10.40 10.89
CA PHE A 19 -11.90 10.49 9.93
C PHE A 19 -12.43 10.40 8.51
N VAL A 20 -11.80 11.14 7.61
CA VAL A 20 -12.15 11.18 6.20
C VAL A 20 -11.05 10.49 5.40
N VAL A 21 -11.43 9.49 4.61
CA VAL A 21 -10.52 8.74 3.73
C VAL A 21 -10.93 8.99 2.28
N ARG A 22 -9.98 9.43 1.46
CA ARG A 22 -10.21 9.72 0.04
C ARG A 22 -9.46 8.74 -0.84
N THR A 23 -10.14 8.27 -1.88
CA THR A 23 -9.58 7.31 -2.82
C THR A 23 -9.37 7.91 -4.20
N SER A 24 -8.56 7.23 -5.01
CA SER A 24 -8.24 7.64 -6.39
C SER A 24 -9.47 7.66 -7.29
N GLY A 25 -10.46 6.81 -7.04
CA GLY A 25 -11.75 6.80 -7.73
C GLY A 25 -12.67 7.99 -7.38
N GLY A 26 -12.24 8.90 -6.50
CA GLY A 26 -13.01 10.07 -6.09
C GLY A 26 -14.03 9.80 -4.98
N ALA A 27 -14.04 8.59 -4.41
CA ALA A 27 -14.90 8.26 -3.28
C ALA A 27 -14.33 8.84 -1.97
N GLU A 28 -15.23 9.19 -1.07
CA GLU A 28 -14.92 9.66 0.28
C GLU A 28 -15.63 8.77 1.30
N TYR A 29 -14.86 8.26 2.26
CA TYR A 29 -15.35 7.39 3.33
C TYR A 29 -15.19 8.05 4.68
N LEU A 30 -16.25 8.00 5.49
CA LEU A 30 -16.23 8.43 6.88
C LEU A 30 -16.12 7.22 7.79
N THR A 31 -15.14 7.24 8.70
CA THR A 31 -14.93 6.17 9.67
C THR A 31 -14.45 6.70 11.03
N ARG A 32 -14.73 5.96 12.10
CA ARG A 32 -14.28 6.30 13.46
C ARG A 32 -12.88 5.75 13.76
N SER A 33 -12.45 4.71 13.04
CA SER A 33 -11.17 4.04 13.22
C SER A 33 -10.59 3.62 11.88
N ILE A 34 -9.26 3.66 11.77
CA ILE A 34 -8.51 3.27 10.57
C ILE A 34 -7.42 2.29 11.00
N VAL A 35 -7.25 1.20 10.24
CA VAL A 35 -6.11 0.29 10.35
C VAL A 35 -5.31 0.39 9.07
N VAL A 36 -4.04 0.81 9.17
CA VAL A 36 -3.16 0.98 8.00
C VAL A 36 -2.32 -0.28 7.82
N SER A 37 -2.53 -0.97 6.70
CA SER A 37 -1.82 -2.20 6.32
C SER A 37 -1.33 -2.15 4.88
N THR A 38 -0.78 -1.00 4.44
CA THR A 38 -0.32 -0.75 3.06
C THR A 38 0.92 -1.53 2.65
N GLY A 39 1.54 -2.25 3.60
CA GLY A 39 2.80 -2.97 3.39
C GLY A 39 3.98 -2.02 3.15
N ALA A 40 5.09 -2.61 2.69
CA ALA A 40 6.30 -1.91 2.29
C ALA A 40 6.87 -2.55 1.03
N ARG A 41 7.69 -1.81 0.27
CA ARG A 41 8.40 -2.32 -0.91
C ARG A 41 9.91 -2.33 -0.64
N PRO A 42 10.65 -3.35 -1.11
CA PRO A 42 12.10 -3.33 -1.02
C PRO A 42 12.67 -2.16 -1.83
N ARG A 43 13.82 -1.64 -1.40
CA ARG A 43 14.58 -0.68 -2.20
C ARG A 43 15.41 -1.45 -3.22
N TYR A 44 15.15 -1.22 -4.49
CA TYR A 44 15.92 -1.79 -5.59
C TYR A 44 17.26 -1.05 -5.73
N LEU A 45 18.30 -1.77 -6.12
CA LEU A 45 19.66 -1.23 -6.33
C LEU A 45 19.84 -0.62 -7.72
N GLU A 46 18.90 -0.85 -8.64
CA GLU A 46 18.89 -0.34 -10.03
C GLU A 46 20.11 -0.80 -10.85
N ILE A 47 20.66 -1.98 -10.54
CA ILE A 47 21.81 -2.55 -11.24
C ILE A 47 21.39 -3.44 -12.43
N PRO A 48 22.22 -3.53 -13.49
CA PRO A 48 21.97 -4.45 -14.60
C PRO A 48 21.77 -5.88 -14.09
N GLY A 49 20.72 -6.54 -14.57
CA GLY A 49 20.38 -7.90 -14.16
C GLY A 49 19.53 -8.03 -12.89
N GLU A 50 19.39 -7.00 -12.04
CA GLU A 50 18.59 -7.12 -10.80
C GLU A 50 17.15 -7.55 -11.09
N LYS A 51 16.48 -6.88 -12.02
CA LYS A 51 15.11 -7.20 -12.44
C LYS A 51 15.02 -8.52 -13.22
N GLU A 52 16.01 -8.81 -14.07
CA GLU A 52 16.05 -10.00 -14.92
C GLU A 52 16.24 -11.29 -14.10
N PHE A 53 17.08 -11.21 -13.07
CA PHE A 53 17.42 -12.33 -12.19
C PHE A 53 16.60 -12.36 -10.89
N THR A 54 15.64 -11.45 -10.70
CA THR A 54 14.67 -11.51 -9.60
C THR A 54 13.92 -12.85 -9.64
N GLY A 55 13.98 -13.62 -8.56
CA GLY A 55 13.40 -14.97 -8.48
C GLY A 55 14.19 -16.07 -9.20
N LYS A 56 15.36 -15.74 -9.78
CA LYS A 56 16.30 -16.67 -10.43
C LYS A 56 17.71 -16.61 -9.82
N GLY A 57 17.81 -16.11 -8.59
CA GLY A 57 19.08 -15.92 -7.86
C GLY A 57 19.14 -14.59 -7.10
N VAL A 58 18.42 -13.56 -7.56
CA VAL A 58 18.22 -12.32 -6.82
C VAL A 58 16.97 -12.45 -5.95
N SER A 59 17.13 -12.25 -4.64
CA SER A 59 16.05 -12.22 -3.64
C SER A 59 16.09 -10.93 -2.82
N TYR A 60 14.92 -10.43 -2.43
CA TYR A 60 14.76 -9.22 -1.59
C TYR A 60 14.47 -9.55 -0.12
N CYS A 61 14.46 -10.83 0.23
CA CYS A 61 14.34 -11.30 1.59
C CYS A 61 15.38 -12.39 1.77
N ALA A 62 16.22 -12.30 2.81
CA ALA A 62 17.26 -13.30 3.05
C ALA A 62 16.71 -14.57 3.70
N THR A 63 15.57 -14.46 4.38
CA THR A 63 14.87 -15.57 5.06
C THR A 63 13.70 -16.14 4.26
N CYS A 64 13.31 -15.44 3.20
CA CYS A 64 12.38 -15.88 2.17
C CYS A 64 13.22 -16.26 0.94
#